data_AF-A0A955SCH9-F1
#
_entry.id   AF-A0A955SCH9-F1
#
_cell.length_a   1.000
_cell.length_b   1.000
_cell.length_c   1.000
_cell.angle_alpha   90.00
_cell.angle_beta   90.00
_cell.angle_gamma   90.00
#
_symmetry.space_group_name_H-M   'P 1'
#
loop_
_entity.id
_entity.type
_entity.pdbx_description
1 polymer ?
#
loop_
_entity_poly.entity_id
_entity_poly.type
_entity_poly.pdbx_seq_one_letter_code
_entity_poly.pdbx_strand_id
1 'polypeptide(L)'
;MFRFAFIASFISLFFLTHPASAELDLSGAPEMPKGYETREALEKDLFSGKIPVIQMNDSEIPEGVKFEKNIVFKKTDEKDLILDLYTHPGSDEKAPLLVFIHGGAWRGGKPADYHYYCVKFA
;
A
#
# COMPACT_ATOMS: atom_id res chain seq x y z
N MET A 1 19.76 47.30 -30.42
CA MET A 1 20.50 46.35 -29.56
C MET A 1 20.08 46.63 -28.12
N PHE A 2 19.01 45.98 -27.65
CA PHE A 2 18.43 46.19 -26.31
C PHE A 2 18.39 44.85 -25.56
N ARG A 3 18.75 44.92 -24.28
CA ARG A 3 19.27 43.83 -23.44
C ARG A 3 18.12 42.98 -22.88
N PHE A 4 18.20 41.66 -23.08
CA PHE A 4 17.39 40.67 -22.35
C PHE A 4 17.87 40.63 -20.89
N ALA A 5 17.08 41.18 -19.98
CA ALA A 5 17.25 40.98 -18.55
C ALA A 5 15.88 41.12 -17.88
N PHE A 6 15.22 40.00 -17.63
CA PHE A 6 14.39 39.70 -16.46
C PHE A 6 13.65 38.39 -16.77
N ILE A 7 13.96 37.35 -16.01
CA ILE A 7 13.16 36.19 -15.58
C ILE A 7 14.22 35.17 -15.15
N ALA A 8 14.83 35.48 -14.01
CA ALA A 8 15.50 34.50 -13.19
C ALA A 8 14.71 34.42 -11.88
N SER A 9 14.63 33.22 -11.33
CA SER A 9 14.25 32.96 -9.94
C SER A 9 12.75 32.86 -9.64
N PHE A 10 12.13 31.71 -9.93
CA PHE A 10 11.02 31.18 -9.11
C PHE A 10 10.88 29.63 -9.18
N ILE A 11 11.94 28.90 -9.57
CA ILE A 11 11.90 27.41 -9.65
C ILE A 11 12.79 26.73 -8.59
N SER A 12 13.59 27.48 -7.83
CA SER A 12 14.62 26.86 -6.97
C SER A 12 14.29 26.80 -5.46
N LEU A 13 13.09 27.15 -5.01
CA LEU A 13 12.80 27.28 -3.57
C LEU A 13 11.63 26.41 -3.07
N PHE A 14 11.51 25.17 -3.58
CA PHE A 14 10.62 24.17 -2.98
C PHE A 14 11.32 22.89 -2.50
N PHE A 15 12.61 22.72 -2.82
CA PHE A 15 13.36 21.50 -2.48
C PHE A 15 14.25 21.61 -1.23
N LEU A 16 14.27 22.75 -0.53
CA LEU A 16 15.21 22.98 0.58
C LEU A 16 14.66 22.80 2.00
N THR A 17 13.37 22.52 2.20
CA THR A 17 12.78 22.47 3.58
C THR A 17 12.09 21.16 3.97
N HIS A 18 12.12 20.13 3.13
CA HIS A 18 11.71 18.78 3.56
C HIS A 18 12.90 17.83 3.43
N PRO A 19 13.63 17.54 4.51
CA PRO A 19 14.42 16.32 4.56
C PRO A 19 13.44 15.15 4.70
N ALA A 20 12.73 14.81 3.63
CA ALA A 20 12.02 13.53 3.55
C ALA A 20 13.04 12.45 3.14
N SER A 21 14.15 12.37 3.87
CA SER A 21 14.98 11.17 3.93
C SER A 21 14.66 10.54 5.28
N ALA A 22 13.53 9.83 5.33
CA ALA A 22 13.35 8.85 6.38
C ALA A 22 14.44 7.81 6.16
N GLU A 23 15.49 7.83 6.98
CA GLU A 23 16.39 6.69 7.08
C GLU A 23 15.53 5.50 7.51
N LEU A 24 15.44 4.50 6.64
CA LEU A 24 14.79 3.23 6.96
C LEU A 24 15.62 2.57 8.06
N ASP A 25 15.14 2.68 9.30
CA ASP A 25 15.71 1.95 10.43
C ASP A 25 15.42 0.45 10.24
N LEU A 26 16.41 -0.27 9.73
CA LEU A 26 16.36 -1.71 9.51
C LEU A 26 16.83 -2.51 10.73
N SER A 27 17.16 -1.87 11.87
CA SER A 27 17.73 -2.54 13.04
C SER A 27 16.81 -3.61 13.66
N GLY A 28 15.51 -3.56 13.35
CA GLY A 28 14.51 -4.56 13.73
C GLY A 28 13.88 -5.33 12.55
N ALA A 29 14.34 -5.12 11.32
CA ALA A 29 13.80 -5.84 10.16
C ALA A 29 14.22 -7.31 10.21
N PRO A 30 13.32 -8.27 9.92
CA PRO A 30 13.71 -9.67 9.80
C PRO A 30 14.73 -9.83 8.67
N GLU A 31 15.60 -10.84 8.78
CA GLU A 31 16.49 -11.19 7.67
C GLU A 31 15.68 -11.42 6.40
N MET A 32 16.19 -10.90 5.27
CA MET A 32 15.56 -11.11 3.99
C MET A 32 15.43 -12.62 3.72
N PRO A 33 14.23 -13.12 3.40
CA PRO A 33 14.05 -14.53 3.09
C PRO A 33 14.99 -14.95 1.95
N LYS A 34 15.61 -16.12 2.08
CA LYS A 34 16.37 -16.72 0.98
C LYS A 34 15.41 -17.03 -0.18
N GLY A 35 15.80 -16.60 -1.39
CA GLY A 35 15.08 -16.95 -2.61
C GLY A 35 15.19 -18.44 -2.95
N TYR A 36 14.43 -18.87 -3.96
CA TYR A 36 14.49 -20.22 -4.50
C TYR A 36 15.08 -20.19 -5.91
N GLU A 37 16.02 -21.09 -6.19
CA GLU A 37 16.66 -21.22 -7.51
C GLU A 37 15.68 -21.67 -8.60
N THR A 38 14.64 -22.42 -8.23
CA THR A 38 13.66 -23.00 -9.16
C THR A 38 12.25 -22.91 -8.59
N ARG A 39 11.26 -22.87 -9.49
CA ARG A 39 9.84 -22.89 -9.12
C ARG A 39 9.47 -24.17 -8.39
N GLU A 40 10.06 -25.29 -8.78
CA GLU A 40 9.80 -26.60 -8.19
C GLU A 40 10.23 -26.66 -6.72
N ALA A 41 11.36 -26.03 -6.38
CA ALA A 41 11.82 -25.92 -5.00
C ALA A 41 10.87 -25.06 -4.15
N LEU A 42 10.40 -23.92 -4.71
CA LEU A 42 9.42 -23.06 -4.05
C LEU A 42 8.09 -23.80 -3.82
N GLU A 43 7.56 -24.45 -4.86
CA GLU A 43 6.30 -25.18 -4.79
C GLU A 43 6.37 -26.30 -3.75
N LYS A 44 7.47 -27.07 -3.74
CA LYS A 44 7.68 -28.13 -2.74
C LYS A 44 7.62 -27.58 -1.30
N ASP A 45 8.30 -26.48 -1.04
CA ASP A 45 8.34 -25.91 0.32
C ASP A 45 7.03 -25.20 0.70
N LEU A 46 6.32 -24.65 -0.27
CA LEU A 46 4.95 -24.14 -0.10
C LEU A 46 3.98 -25.26 0.27
N PHE A 47 3.92 -26.33 -0.54
CA PHE A 47 2.99 -27.45 -0.32
C PHE A 47 3.34 -28.30 0.90
N SER A 48 4.62 -28.33 1.30
CA SER A 48 5.03 -28.97 2.56
C SER A 48 4.80 -28.10 3.80
N GLY A 49 4.29 -26.86 3.63
CA GLY A 49 3.96 -25.97 4.74
C GLY A 49 5.17 -25.33 5.43
N LYS A 50 6.37 -25.40 4.82
CA LYS A 50 7.57 -24.72 5.34
C LYS A 50 7.51 -23.22 5.12
N ILE A 51 6.76 -22.79 4.11
CA ILE A 51 6.48 -21.38 3.88
C ILE A 51 5.17 -21.04 4.59
N PRO A 52 5.19 -20.14 5.60
CA PRO A 52 3.96 -19.72 6.26
C PRO A 52 3.08 -18.97 5.25
N VAL A 53 1.89 -19.53 4.97
CA VAL A 53 0.91 -18.92 4.08
C VAL A 53 -0.01 -18.03 4.88
N ILE A 54 -0.09 -16.76 4.49
CA ILE A 54 -1.04 -15.82 5.08
C ILE A 54 -2.44 -16.18 4.61
N GLN A 55 -3.34 -16.47 5.56
CA GLN A 55 -4.75 -16.63 5.28
C GLN A 55 -5.41 -15.24 5.23
N MET A 56 -5.73 -14.79 4.02
CA MET A 56 -6.13 -13.41 3.76
C MET A 56 -7.45 -13.00 4.43
N ASN A 57 -8.32 -13.95 4.77
CA ASN A 57 -9.67 -13.70 5.31
C ASN A 57 -9.79 -13.94 6.82
N ASP A 58 -8.73 -14.39 7.50
CA ASP A 58 -8.81 -14.84 8.89
C ASP A 58 -8.47 -13.74 9.90
N SER A 59 -8.28 -12.50 9.41
CA SER A 59 -7.93 -11.38 10.27
C SER A 59 -9.17 -10.72 10.84
N GLU A 60 -9.23 -10.61 12.16
CA GLU A 60 -10.30 -9.87 12.82
C GLU A 60 -10.04 -8.37 12.75
N ILE A 61 -11.10 -7.59 12.56
CA ILE A 61 -11.02 -6.13 12.53
C ILE A 61 -10.69 -5.65 13.96
N PRO A 62 -9.63 -4.83 14.16
CA PRO A 62 -9.24 -4.38 15.49
C PRO A 62 -10.34 -3.54 16.14
N GLU A 63 -10.36 -3.53 17.48
CA GLU A 63 -11.31 -2.70 18.22
C GLU A 63 -11.18 -1.22 17.84
N GLY A 64 -12.32 -0.57 17.68
CA GLY A 64 -12.40 0.82 17.24
C GLY A 64 -12.43 0.98 15.73
N VAL A 65 -11.70 0.18 14.94
CA VAL A 65 -11.62 0.36 13.48
C VAL A 65 -12.99 0.21 12.82
N LYS A 66 -13.43 1.25 12.12
CA LYS A 66 -14.61 1.24 11.27
C LYS A 66 -14.23 0.66 9.90
N PHE A 67 -14.91 -0.42 9.52
CA PHE A 67 -14.73 -1.09 8.24
C PHE A 67 -15.96 -0.93 7.34
N GLU A 68 -15.74 -0.40 6.15
CA GLU A 68 -16.76 -0.21 5.12
C GLU A 68 -16.34 -0.92 3.82
N LYS A 69 -17.16 -1.86 3.36
CA LYS A 69 -16.82 -2.76 2.25
C LYS A 69 -17.49 -2.32 0.94
N ASN A 70 -16.81 -2.55 -0.19
CA ASN A 70 -17.34 -2.36 -1.55
C ASN A 70 -17.88 -0.95 -1.82
N ILE A 71 -17.23 0.08 -1.27
CA ILE A 71 -17.58 1.48 -1.56
C ILE A 71 -17.31 1.76 -3.04
N VAL A 72 -18.36 2.14 -3.78
CA VAL A 72 -18.20 2.60 -5.16
C VAL A 72 -17.65 4.03 -5.14
N PHE A 73 -16.39 4.20 -5.54
CA PHE A 73 -15.78 5.53 -5.61
C PHE A 73 -15.86 6.13 -7.02
N LYS A 74 -16.06 5.30 -8.05
CA LYS A 74 -16.24 5.77 -9.43
C LYS A 74 -17.08 4.78 -10.21
N LYS A 75 -18.04 5.30 -10.97
CA LYS A 75 -18.76 4.53 -12.00
C LYS A 75 -18.09 4.74 -13.35
N THR A 76 -17.96 3.68 -14.14
CA THR A 76 -17.51 3.76 -15.55
C THR A 76 -18.51 3.01 -16.42
N ASP A 77 -18.41 3.19 -17.74
CA ASP A 77 -19.28 2.48 -18.69
C ASP A 77 -19.06 0.96 -18.67
N GLU A 78 -17.87 0.52 -18.26
CA GLU A 78 -17.48 -0.90 -18.22
C GLU A 78 -17.80 -1.55 -16.86
N LYS A 79 -17.51 -0.85 -15.76
CA LYS A 79 -17.70 -1.35 -14.40
C LYS A 79 -17.64 -0.25 -13.34
N ASP A 80 -18.23 -0.55 -12.19
CA ASP A 80 -18.00 0.23 -10.98
C ASP A 80 -16.60 -0.07 -10.41
N LEU A 81 -15.87 0.99 -10.07
CA LEU A 81 -14.62 0.90 -9.31
C LEU A 81 -14.94 0.99 -7.82
N ILE A 82 -14.52 -0.03 -7.10
CA ILE A 82 -14.84 -0.22 -5.69
C ILE A 82 -13.58 -0.30 -4.82
N LEU A 83 -13.71 0.09 -3.56
CA LEU A 83 -12.68 -0.08 -2.54
C LEU A 83 -13.29 -0.54 -1.21
N ASP A 84 -12.42 -1.06 -0.37
CA ASP A 84 -12.69 -1.35 1.04
C ASP A 84 -11.98 -0.28 1.87
N LEU A 85 -12.66 0.33 2.84
CA LEU A 85 -12.15 1.45 3.65
C LEU A 85 -12.09 1.05 5.12
N TYR A 86 -10.94 1.28 5.73
CA TYR A 86 -10.66 1.07 7.15
C TYR A 86 -10.30 2.43 7.74
N THR A 87 -11.00 2.84 8.79
CA THR A 87 -10.81 4.14 9.43
C THR A 87 -10.79 4.00 10.95
N HIS A 88 -9.87 4.71 11.60
CA HIS A 88 -9.82 4.77 13.06
C HIS A 88 -10.86 5.77 13.60
N PRO A 89 -11.57 5.46 14.69
CA PRO A 89 -12.57 6.36 15.26
C PRO A 89 -11.83 7.58 15.86
N GLY A 90 -12.32 8.78 15.55
CA GLY A 90 -11.65 10.03 15.93
C GLY A 90 -10.69 10.59 14.87
N SER A 91 -10.63 9.98 13.67
CA SER A 91 -10.04 10.56 12.46
C SER A 91 -10.93 11.68 11.89
N ASP A 92 -11.28 12.68 12.70
CA ASP A 92 -12.06 13.84 12.24
C ASP A 92 -11.17 14.92 11.58
N GLU A 93 -9.85 14.72 11.62
CA GLU A 93 -8.83 15.54 10.96
C GLU A 93 -8.19 14.84 9.75
N LYS A 94 -7.45 15.59 8.93
CA LYS A 94 -6.69 15.03 7.80
C LYS A 94 -5.58 14.09 8.31
N ALA A 95 -5.82 12.79 8.28
CA ALA A 95 -4.82 11.78 8.57
C ALA A 95 -4.03 11.36 7.31
N PRO A 96 -2.79 10.85 7.47
CA PRO A 96 -2.11 10.12 6.41
C PRO A 96 -2.96 8.96 5.89
N LEU A 97 -2.97 8.74 4.57
CA LEU A 97 -3.73 7.67 3.93
C LEU A 97 -2.77 6.62 3.35
N LEU A 98 -3.00 5.36 3.73
CA LEU A 98 -2.37 4.20 3.11
C LEU A 98 -3.30 3.64 2.03
N VAL A 99 -2.81 3.51 0.80
CA VAL A 99 -3.57 2.96 -0.33
C VAL A 99 -2.94 1.65 -0.76
N PHE A 100 -3.69 0.56 -0.59
CA PHE A 100 -3.30 -0.76 -1.09
C PHE A 100 -3.90 -1.00 -2.48
N ILE A 101 -3.04 -1.33 -3.44
CA ILE A 101 -3.44 -1.71 -4.79
C ILE A 101 -3.19 -3.21 -4.94
N HIS A 102 -4.23 -3.96 -5.28
CA HIS A 102 -4.12 -5.41 -5.34
C HIS A 102 -3.25 -5.90 -6.50
N GLY A 103 -2.66 -7.08 -6.31
CA GLY A 103 -1.96 -7.84 -7.35
C GLY A 103 -2.92 -8.55 -8.31
N GLY A 104 -2.58 -9.76 -8.76
CA GLY A 104 -3.40 -10.53 -9.71
C GLY A 104 -3.03 -10.32 -11.18
N ALA A 105 -1.78 -9.92 -11.45
CA ALA A 105 -1.19 -9.80 -12.78
C ALA A 105 -2.03 -8.97 -13.77
N TRP A 106 -2.71 -7.93 -13.28
CA TRP A 106 -3.64 -7.08 -14.04
C TRP A 106 -4.83 -7.80 -14.68
N ARG A 107 -5.04 -9.08 -14.35
CA ARG A 107 -6.11 -9.91 -14.91
C ARG A 107 -7.25 -10.13 -13.91
N GLY A 108 -6.99 -9.94 -12.62
CA GLY A 108 -7.98 -10.14 -11.58
C GLY A 108 -7.53 -9.58 -10.24
N GLY A 109 -8.27 -9.96 -9.21
CA GLY A 109 -8.12 -9.47 -7.84
C GLY A 109 -9.34 -8.65 -7.40
N LYS A 110 -9.47 -8.48 -6.09
CA LYS A 110 -10.53 -7.72 -5.43
C LYS A 110 -9.98 -7.01 -4.18
N PRO A 111 -10.62 -5.92 -3.70
CA PRO A 111 -10.16 -5.21 -2.51
C PRO A 111 -9.94 -6.13 -1.29
N ALA A 112 -10.81 -7.12 -1.12
CA ALA A 112 -10.73 -8.09 -0.02
C ALA A 112 -9.46 -8.95 -0.01
N ASP A 113 -8.73 -9.09 -1.12
CA ASP A 113 -7.48 -9.89 -1.16
C ASP A 113 -6.38 -9.27 -0.28
N TYR A 114 -6.52 -7.99 0.07
CA TYR A 114 -5.59 -7.26 0.94
C TYR A 114 -6.11 -7.07 2.37
N HIS A 115 -7.25 -7.68 2.73
CA HIS A 115 -7.88 -7.53 4.04
C HIS A 115 -6.90 -7.74 5.21
N TYR A 116 -6.11 -8.83 5.16
CA TYR A 116 -5.06 -9.10 6.15
C TYR A 116 -4.14 -7.89 6.38
N TYR A 117 -3.64 -7.27 5.32
CA TYR A 117 -2.73 -6.13 5.44
C TYR A 117 -3.48 -4.89 5.94
N CYS A 118 -4.65 -4.59 5.38
CA CYS A 118 -5.42 -3.42 5.81
C CYS A 118 -5.74 -3.48 7.31
N VAL A 119 -6.11 -4.64 7.84
CA VAL A 119 -6.33 -4.85 9.29
C VAL A 119 -5.06 -4.61 10.12
N LYS A 120 -3.89 -5.02 9.64
CA LYS A 120 -2.62 -4.84 10.37
C LYS A 120 -2.12 -3.40 10.40
N PHE A 121 -2.59 -2.55 9.50
CA PHE A 121 -2.15 -1.16 9.36
C PHE A 121 -3.26 -0.12 9.66
N ALA A 122 -4.47 -0.57 10.02
CA ALA A 122 -5.61 0.28 10.35
C ALA A 122 -5.70 0.65 11.83
#